data_AF-A0A7C1JDD1-F1
#
_entry.id   AF-A0A7C1JDD1-F1
#
_cell.length_a   1.000
_cell.length_b   1.000
_cell.length_c   1.000
_cell.angle_alpha   90.00
_cell.angle_beta   90.00
_cell.angle_gamma   90.00
#
_symmetry.space_group_name_H-M   'P 1'
#
loop_
_entity.id
_entity.type
_entity.pdbx_description
1 polymer ?
#
loop_
_entity_poly.entity_id
_entity_poly.type
_entity_poly.pdbx_seq_one_letter_code
_entity_poly.pdbx_strand_id
1 'polypeptide(L)'
;MPRIFICYRRSISYTFIDAIEHELVEIFGNKNVFKDDSQEAHKFTPGATWEKETIARIKWADYVFVVIPLDWEFVVDDKTQQARLWHEKDPVRRELCLAKNYDKNIIPMLINRRAFPTTDSIPEELWFLEKHTAVILQDDEINKLKKRLAPIRMNILKRKLAKFAILIMALVMVSSIILLILLPGSATPNDRNDLESAPLPSATSSPPEVDYSGTLTAIPLTVAADLASELTETAVSITSTYNANTTSTAQSDLGTLLAQSSIDAANRFYMQSTDTAQAQQTLNSENTAIALTTIYTQNQQQIYQTETAYAIDSWAMNSNLATQRALEIGLTMTALYDPTETPTATRTSSPTPTETFTPTSNNVQRTMWVNYIRTEPYRANIRAHPLTSADRLDSVAQGEEVSVIQEIEGESVSNSTVWYQVRTNREIVGFIHSSLLSEYPVPTLAASNTSAVSPCTSGSMNGTAAGLFQYEGKRSQSIVLTAGRSIQVTLSVSNAIVPYGVGIALVNAQNTDVASTDVVTGESTSSFTYIASSTGVYRLEVRGESRHTYNYSVSWIC
;
A
#
# COMPACT_ATOMS: atom_id res chain seq x y z
N MET A 1 1.57 15.38 -14.08
CA MET A 1 0.22 14.79 -14.04
C MET A 1 -0.55 15.50 -12.91
N PRO A 2 -1.82 15.20 -12.55
CA PRO A 2 -2.36 15.73 -11.30
C PRO A 2 -1.53 15.23 -10.12
N ARG A 3 -1.42 16.07 -9.11
CA ARG A 3 -0.65 15.83 -7.89
C ARG A 3 -1.62 15.41 -6.79
N ILE A 4 -1.34 14.26 -6.21
CA ILE A 4 -2.23 13.55 -5.30
C ILE A 4 -1.57 13.53 -3.93
N PHE A 5 -2.31 13.97 -2.92
CA PHE A 5 -1.94 13.77 -1.52
C PHE A 5 -2.91 12.74 -0.90
N ILE A 6 -2.38 11.72 -0.25
CA ILE A 6 -3.14 10.68 0.45
C ILE A 6 -3.10 11.00 1.94
N CYS A 7 -4.24 11.47 2.46
CA CYS A 7 -4.49 11.68 3.88
C CYS A 7 -5.07 10.38 4.46
N TYR A 8 -4.37 9.75 5.39
CA TYR A 8 -4.81 8.49 5.99
C TYR A 8 -4.37 8.40 7.43
N ARG A 9 -4.96 7.44 8.15
CA ARG A 9 -4.59 7.15 9.54
C ARG A 9 -3.68 5.93 9.59
N ARG A 10 -2.57 6.04 10.32
CA ARG A 10 -1.56 4.96 10.45
C ARG A 10 -2.04 3.72 11.21
N SER A 11 -3.20 3.78 11.88
CA SER A 11 -3.81 2.60 12.51
C SER A 11 -4.46 1.66 11.50
N ILE A 12 -4.63 2.09 10.25
CA ILE A 12 -5.11 1.26 9.15
C ILE A 12 -3.99 0.29 8.73
N SER A 13 -4.34 -0.91 8.26
CA SER A 13 -3.37 -1.86 7.73
C SER A 13 -2.48 -1.21 6.66
N TYR A 14 -1.16 -1.16 6.92
CA TYR A 14 -0.16 -0.63 5.98
C TYR A 14 -0.32 -1.23 4.58
N THR A 15 -0.52 -2.55 4.50
CA THR A 15 -0.72 -3.27 3.23
C THR A 15 -1.88 -2.72 2.39
N PHE A 16 -2.93 -2.22 3.03
CA PHE A 16 -4.11 -1.70 2.34
C PHE A 16 -3.86 -0.29 1.78
N ILE A 17 -3.19 0.56 2.56
CA ILE A 17 -2.79 1.90 2.12
C ILE A 17 -1.77 1.81 0.99
N ASP A 18 -0.83 0.87 1.08
CA ASP A 18 0.16 0.62 0.03
C ASP A 18 -0.51 0.14 -1.27
N ALA A 19 -1.56 -0.68 -1.17
CA ALA A 19 -2.34 -1.09 -2.34
C ALA A 19 -3.09 0.10 -2.98
N ILE A 20 -3.69 0.99 -2.17
CA ILE A 20 -4.29 2.24 -2.67
C ILE A 20 -3.25 3.12 -3.35
N GLU A 21 -2.10 3.32 -2.72
CA GLU A 21 -1.00 4.10 -3.28
C GLU A 21 -0.54 3.49 -4.60
N HIS A 22 -0.30 2.19 -4.64
CA HIS A 22 0.12 1.46 -5.83
C HIS A 22 -0.84 1.72 -7.01
N GLU A 23 -2.14 1.56 -6.78
CA GLU A 23 -3.17 1.83 -7.80
C GLU A 23 -3.15 3.30 -8.25
N LEU A 24 -3.00 4.26 -7.33
CA LEU A 24 -2.90 5.68 -7.66
C LEU A 24 -1.61 5.98 -8.44
N VAL A 25 -0.49 5.36 -8.08
CA VAL A 25 0.81 5.48 -8.75
C VAL A 25 0.74 4.93 -10.17
N GLU A 26 0.05 3.82 -10.40
CA GLU A 26 -0.15 3.30 -11.76
C GLU A 26 -0.99 4.26 -12.62
N ILE A 27 -1.96 4.95 -12.04
CA ILE A 27 -2.85 5.87 -12.78
C ILE A 27 -2.17 7.23 -13.03
N PHE A 28 -1.49 7.78 -12.03
CA PHE A 28 -1.02 9.16 -11.97
C PHE A 28 0.51 9.30 -11.98
N GLY A 29 1.26 8.21 -11.89
CA GLY A 29 2.72 8.16 -11.84
C GLY A 29 3.29 8.48 -10.46
N ASN A 30 4.34 7.74 -10.08
CA ASN A 30 4.99 7.79 -8.75
C ASN A 30 5.34 9.22 -8.30
N LYS A 31 5.91 10.03 -9.20
CA LYS A 31 6.31 11.43 -8.91
C LYS A 31 5.13 12.38 -8.59
N ASN A 32 3.89 11.92 -8.74
CA ASN A 32 2.72 12.74 -8.52
C ASN A 32 1.84 12.23 -7.37
N VAL A 33 2.21 11.14 -6.68
CA VAL A 33 1.45 10.60 -5.56
C VAL A 33 2.30 10.71 -4.30
N PHE A 34 1.70 11.24 -3.24
CA PHE A 34 2.37 11.48 -1.96
C PHE A 34 1.47 10.99 -0.84
N LYS A 35 1.95 10.06 -0.02
CA LYS A 35 1.33 9.69 1.26
C LYS A 35 2.17 10.23 2.40
N ASP A 36 1.53 10.60 3.50
CA ASP A 36 2.26 10.95 4.72
C ASP A 36 2.77 9.68 5.42
N ASP A 37 3.94 9.19 5.00
CA ASP A 37 4.64 8.12 5.70
C ASP A 37 5.95 8.64 6.31
N SER A 38 6.09 8.46 7.63
CA SER A 38 7.33 8.78 8.33
C SER A 38 8.52 7.93 7.90
N GLN A 39 8.29 6.75 7.31
CA GLN A 39 9.36 5.90 6.78
C GLN A 39 9.96 6.46 5.48
N GLU A 40 9.22 7.32 4.78
CA GLU A 40 9.73 8.06 3.62
C GLU A 40 10.49 9.32 4.01
N ALA A 41 11.17 9.31 5.17
CA ALA A 41 11.99 10.43 5.64
C ALA A 41 13.04 10.87 4.60
N HIS A 42 13.46 9.96 3.72
CA HIS A 42 14.35 10.25 2.58
C HIS A 42 13.74 11.20 1.53
N LYS A 43 12.41 11.35 1.49
CA LYS A 43 11.71 12.29 0.59
C LYS A 43 11.52 13.68 1.20
N PHE A 44 11.88 13.86 2.47
CA PHE A 44 11.83 15.15 3.15
C PHE A 44 13.17 15.87 3.01
N THR A 45 13.12 17.20 2.84
CA THR A 45 14.33 18.02 2.85
C THR A 45 14.97 17.92 4.24
N PRO A 46 16.27 17.56 4.34
CA PRO A 46 16.96 17.52 5.63
C PRO A 46 16.80 18.84 6.39
N GLY A 47 16.40 18.76 7.66
CA GLY A 47 16.15 19.94 8.52
C GLY A 47 14.75 20.58 8.38
N ALA A 48 13.91 20.13 7.43
CA ALA A 48 12.51 20.53 7.41
C ALA A 48 11.73 19.83 8.53
N THR A 49 10.87 20.57 9.23
CA THR A 49 9.90 19.95 10.15
C THR A 49 8.83 19.24 9.32
N TRP A 50 8.45 18.03 9.72
CA TRP A 50 7.37 17.24 9.10
C TRP A 50 6.14 18.10 8.75
N GLU A 51 5.69 18.93 9.70
CA GLU A 51 4.53 19.81 9.52
C GLU A 51 4.67 20.79 8.34
N LYS A 52 5.83 21.43 8.18
CA LYS A 52 6.09 22.37 7.08
C LYS A 52 6.03 21.65 5.73
N GLU A 53 6.55 20.45 5.67
CA GLU A 53 6.59 19.65 4.45
C GLU A 53 5.19 19.14 4.09
N THR A 54 4.43 18.63 5.07
CA THR A 54 3.02 18.25 4.88
C THR A 54 2.19 19.42 4.35
N ILE A 55 2.34 20.62 4.93
CA ILE A 55 1.67 21.85 4.43
C ILE A 55 2.09 22.13 2.98
N ALA A 56 3.38 22.06 2.65
CA ALA A 56 3.87 22.30 1.30
C ALA A 56 3.29 21.29 0.30
N ARG A 57 3.23 20.00 0.66
CA ARG A 57 2.68 18.92 -0.18
C ARG A 57 1.18 19.08 -0.39
N ILE A 58 0.41 19.41 0.65
CA ILE A 58 -1.03 19.69 0.51
C ILE A 58 -1.24 20.91 -0.38
N LYS A 59 -0.49 22.00 -0.16
CA LYS A 59 -0.58 23.20 -0.99
C LYS A 59 -0.22 22.92 -2.46
N TRP A 60 0.72 22.00 -2.69
CA TRP A 60 1.14 21.59 -4.02
C TRP A 60 0.18 20.56 -4.66
N ALA A 61 -0.61 19.82 -3.88
CA ALA A 61 -1.56 18.85 -4.41
C ALA A 61 -2.71 19.51 -5.20
N ASP A 62 -3.18 18.82 -6.24
CA ASP A 62 -4.38 19.16 -6.99
C ASP A 62 -5.61 18.42 -6.41
N TYR A 63 -5.39 17.22 -5.88
CA TYR A 63 -6.39 16.39 -5.21
C TYR A 63 -5.89 15.88 -3.87
N VAL A 64 -6.78 15.80 -2.89
CA VAL A 64 -6.53 15.22 -1.57
C VAL A 64 -7.47 14.04 -1.39
N PHE A 65 -6.91 12.83 -1.39
CA PHE A 65 -7.65 11.60 -1.15
C PHE A 65 -7.62 11.32 0.34
N VAL A 66 -8.79 11.23 0.98
CA VAL A 66 -8.88 10.91 2.41
C VAL A 66 -9.40 9.50 2.60
N VAL A 67 -8.61 8.65 3.24
CA VAL A 67 -8.98 7.26 3.56
C VAL A 67 -9.79 7.25 4.85
N ILE A 68 -11.05 6.84 4.76
CA ILE A 68 -12.00 6.81 5.87
C ILE A 68 -12.44 5.34 6.12
N PRO A 69 -11.77 4.61 7.02
CA PRO A 69 -12.20 3.26 7.43
C PRO A 69 -13.47 3.29 8.28
N LEU A 70 -13.98 2.10 8.64
CA LEU A 70 -15.18 1.94 9.46
C LEU A 70 -15.04 2.50 10.89
N ASP A 71 -13.84 2.47 11.44
CA ASP A 71 -13.51 2.88 12.81
C ASP A 71 -12.86 4.27 12.91
N TRP A 72 -12.85 5.04 11.81
CA TRP A 72 -12.11 6.29 11.67
C TRP A 72 -12.40 7.31 12.78
N GLU A 73 -13.68 7.47 13.12
CA GLU A 73 -14.19 8.37 14.17
C GLU A 73 -13.96 7.85 15.60
N PHE A 74 -13.71 6.56 15.79
CA PHE A 74 -13.61 5.91 17.10
C PHE A 74 -12.18 5.64 17.55
N VAL A 75 -11.18 5.91 16.71
CA VAL A 75 -9.77 5.69 17.10
C VAL A 75 -9.38 6.65 18.22
N VAL A 76 -9.08 6.09 19.39
CA VAL A 76 -8.69 6.85 20.59
C VAL A 76 -7.18 7.10 20.66
N ASP A 77 -6.80 8.15 21.39
CA ASP A 77 -5.41 8.42 21.76
C ASP A 77 -5.05 7.61 23.00
N ASP A 78 -3.94 6.88 22.95
CA ASP A 78 -3.55 5.98 24.03
C ASP A 78 -3.39 6.70 25.38
N LYS A 79 -3.00 7.98 25.37
CA LYS A 79 -2.75 8.75 26.59
C LYS A 79 -4.01 9.41 27.14
N THR A 80 -4.82 9.99 26.27
CA THR A 80 -6.01 10.76 26.71
C THR A 80 -7.29 9.92 26.73
N GLN A 81 -7.30 8.77 26.06
CA GLN A 81 -8.47 7.93 25.80
C GLN A 81 -9.60 8.68 25.07
N GLN A 82 -9.32 9.84 24.47
CA GLN A 82 -10.27 10.60 23.67
C GLN A 82 -10.13 10.22 22.20
N ALA A 83 -11.24 10.26 21.47
CA ALA A 83 -11.25 10.05 20.02
C ALA A 83 -10.33 11.07 19.34
N ARG A 84 -9.33 10.57 18.59
CA ARG A 84 -8.20 11.37 18.12
C ARG A 84 -8.59 12.52 17.22
N LEU A 85 -9.60 12.35 16.37
CA LEU A 85 -10.09 13.43 15.51
C LEU A 85 -10.52 14.66 16.32
N TRP A 86 -10.96 14.50 17.57
CA TRP A 86 -11.34 15.60 18.45
C TRP A 86 -10.15 16.39 18.99
N HIS A 87 -8.94 15.85 18.92
CA HIS A 87 -7.73 16.61 19.23
C HIS A 87 -7.38 17.58 18.11
N GLU A 88 -7.21 18.86 18.46
CA GLU A 88 -6.81 19.91 17.51
C GLU A 88 -5.46 19.63 16.82
N LYS A 89 -4.60 18.84 17.50
CA LYS A 89 -3.28 18.45 17.00
C LYS A 89 -3.26 17.15 16.21
N ASP A 90 -4.41 16.51 15.98
CA ASP A 90 -4.45 15.28 15.19
C ASP A 90 -4.02 15.56 13.74
N PRO A 91 -3.02 14.83 13.21
CA PRO A 91 -2.51 15.02 11.86
C PRO A 91 -3.59 15.03 10.79
N VAL A 92 -4.49 14.03 10.81
CA VAL A 92 -5.55 13.87 9.81
C VAL A 92 -6.51 15.06 9.85
N ARG A 93 -6.94 15.48 11.05
CA ARG A 93 -7.79 16.69 11.19
C ARG A 93 -7.10 17.91 10.60
N ARG A 94 -5.84 18.16 10.96
CA ARG A 94 -5.08 19.33 10.51
C ARG A 94 -4.90 19.35 8.99
N GLU A 95 -4.53 18.22 8.40
CA GLU A 95 -4.37 18.06 6.96
C GLU A 95 -5.66 18.34 6.20
N LEU A 96 -6.80 17.83 6.69
CA LEU A 96 -8.11 18.07 6.07
C LEU A 96 -8.55 19.53 6.20
N CYS A 97 -8.35 20.15 7.35
CA CYS A 97 -8.61 21.58 7.53
C CYS A 97 -7.73 22.42 6.59
N LEU A 98 -6.44 22.07 6.43
CA LEU A 98 -5.54 22.72 5.48
C LEU A 98 -6.00 22.53 4.02
N ALA A 99 -6.38 21.31 3.65
CA ALA A 99 -6.88 21.01 2.31
C ALA A 99 -8.15 21.82 1.99
N LYS A 100 -9.08 21.93 2.95
CA LYS A 100 -10.26 22.78 2.85
C LYS A 100 -9.90 24.26 2.70
N ASN A 101 -8.99 24.76 3.53
CA ASN A 101 -8.56 26.17 3.51
C ASN A 101 -7.85 26.56 2.20
N TYR A 102 -7.17 25.62 1.54
CA TYR A 102 -6.57 25.83 0.22
C TYR A 102 -7.47 25.43 -0.95
N ASP A 103 -8.78 25.21 -0.71
CA ASP A 103 -9.78 24.86 -1.73
C ASP A 103 -9.33 23.68 -2.62
N LYS A 104 -8.84 22.62 -1.98
CA LYS A 104 -8.40 21.40 -2.67
C LYS A 104 -9.58 20.54 -3.09
N ASN A 105 -9.40 19.80 -4.18
CA ASN A 105 -10.38 18.78 -4.59
C ASN A 105 -10.25 17.58 -3.66
N ILE A 106 -11.07 17.55 -2.61
CA ILE A 106 -11.05 16.48 -1.61
C ILE A 106 -11.91 15.32 -2.12
N ILE A 107 -11.35 14.10 -2.14
CA ILE A 107 -12.03 12.88 -2.55
C ILE A 107 -12.03 11.90 -1.37
N PRO A 108 -13.16 11.78 -0.67
CA PRO A 108 -13.29 10.80 0.38
C PRO A 108 -13.32 9.38 -0.18
N MET A 109 -12.54 8.49 0.42
CA MET A 109 -12.53 7.06 0.15
C MET A 109 -13.07 6.33 1.36
N LEU A 110 -14.33 5.90 1.26
CA LEU A 110 -15.05 5.18 2.29
C LEU A 110 -14.69 3.70 2.20
N ILE A 111 -13.93 3.18 3.15
CA ILE A 111 -13.46 1.79 3.17
C ILE A 111 -14.36 0.94 4.05
N ASN A 112 -14.92 -0.14 3.50
CA ASN A 112 -15.87 -1.05 4.15
C ASN A 112 -17.07 -0.34 4.80
N ARG A 113 -17.40 0.85 4.31
CA ARG A 113 -18.50 1.68 4.82
C ARG A 113 -19.29 2.28 3.66
N ARG A 114 -20.60 2.41 3.84
CA ARG A 114 -21.52 2.95 2.81
C ARG A 114 -21.91 4.41 3.03
N ALA A 115 -21.62 4.96 4.21
CA ALA A 115 -21.98 6.31 4.60
C ALA A 115 -20.82 7.00 5.32
N PHE A 116 -20.82 8.33 5.30
CA PHE A 116 -19.90 9.15 6.11
C PHE A 116 -20.17 8.96 7.61
N PRO A 117 -19.20 9.33 8.47
CA PRO A 117 -19.46 9.46 9.90
C PRO A 117 -20.57 10.50 10.10
N THR A 118 -21.45 10.28 11.06
CA THR A 118 -22.47 11.29 11.42
C THR A 118 -21.79 12.58 11.87
N THR A 119 -22.41 13.73 11.61
CA THR A 119 -21.91 15.05 12.06
C THR A 119 -21.56 15.07 13.55
N ASP A 120 -22.29 14.36 14.39
CA ASP A 120 -22.08 14.34 15.85
C ASP A 120 -20.87 13.49 16.27
N SER A 121 -20.36 12.65 15.36
CA SER A 121 -19.21 11.75 15.63
C SER A 121 -17.86 12.35 15.21
N ILE A 122 -17.86 13.48 14.50
CA ILE A 122 -16.65 14.16 14.02
C ILE A 122 -16.67 15.66 14.35
N PRO A 123 -15.49 16.31 14.48
CA PRO A 123 -15.43 17.75 14.71
C PRO A 123 -16.14 18.55 13.60
N GLU A 124 -16.76 19.66 13.99
CA GLU A 124 -17.52 20.56 13.09
C GLU A 124 -16.69 21.00 11.87
N GLU A 125 -15.39 21.20 12.05
CA GLU A 125 -14.53 21.66 10.96
C GLU A 125 -14.43 20.66 9.81
N LEU A 126 -14.76 19.39 10.05
CA LEU A 126 -14.75 18.27 9.10
C LEU A 126 -16.11 17.95 8.48
N TRP A 127 -17.21 18.60 8.89
CA TRP A 127 -18.55 18.37 8.32
C TRP A 127 -18.64 18.63 6.81
N PHE A 128 -17.70 19.37 6.24
CA PHE A 128 -17.64 19.59 4.80
C PHE A 128 -17.40 18.30 3.99
N LEU A 129 -16.88 17.23 4.62
CA LEU A 129 -16.62 15.96 3.95
C LEU A 129 -17.90 15.35 3.36
N GLU A 130 -19.03 15.49 4.05
CA GLU A 130 -20.33 14.97 3.58
C GLU A 130 -20.80 15.62 2.27
N LYS A 131 -20.32 16.83 1.97
CA LYS A 131 -20.64 17.56 0.73
C LYS A 131 -19.82 17.07 -0.47
N HIS A 132 -18.85 16.19 -0.26
CA HIS A 132 -17.99 15.65 -1.32
C HIS A 132 -18.48 14.29 -1.81
N THR A 133 -18.37 14.04 -3.12
CA THR A 133 -18.67 12.73 -3.68
C THR A 133 -17.60 11.73 -3.25
N ALA A 134 -18.02 10.69 -2.52
CA ALA A 134 -17.13 9.66 -2.04
C ALA A 134 -16.95 8.50 -3.04
N VAL A 135 -15.78 7.87 -2.97
CA VAL A 135 -15.51 6.56 -3.56
C VAL A 135 -15.69 5.50 -2.47
N ILE A 136 -16.65 4.60 -2.63
CA ILE A 136 -16.90 3.50 -1.68
C ILE A 136 -16.11 2.27 -2.11
N LEU A 137 -15.18 1.80 -1.29
CA LEU A 137 -14.39 0.60 -1.56
C LEU A 137 -14.68 -0.46 -0.50
N GLN A 138 -14.85 -1.71 -0.93
CA GLN A 138 -14.65 -2.86 -0.05
C GLN A 138 -13.21 -3.36 -0.20
N ASP A 139 -12.72 -4.13 0.77
CA ASP A 139 -11.32 -4.56 0.79
C ASP A 139 -10.90 -5.33 -0.48
N ASP A 140 -11.80 -6.13 -1.05
CA ASP A 140 -11.60 -6.89 -2.30
C ASP A 140 -11.76 -6.03 -3.58
N GLU A 141 -12.15 -4.76 -3.43
CA GLU A 141 -12.46 -3.86 -4.55
C GLU A 141 -11.33 -2.88 -4.89
N ILE A 142 -10.14 -2.97 -4.28
CA ILE A 142 -9.01 -2.08 -4.57
C ILE A 142 -8.69 -2.07 -6.07
N ASN A 143 -8.70 -3.24 -6.72
CA ASN A 143 -8.46 -3.38 -8.16
C ASN A 143 -9.49 -2.63 -9.04
N LYS A 144 -10.66 -2.30 -8.49
CA LYS A 144 -11.70 -1.51 -9.18
C LYS A 144 -11.43 0.01 -9.08
N LEU A 145 -10.49 0.45 -8.25
CA LEU A 145 -10.15 1.85 -8.05
C LEU A 145 -9.72 2.51 -9.36
N LYS A 146 -8.86 1.84 -10.15
CA LYS A 146 -8.49 2.26 -11.53
C LYS A 146 -9.68 2.67 -12.38
N LYS A 147 -10.69 1.80 -12.43
CA LYS A 147 -11.88 2.04 -13.26
C LYS A 147 -12.69 3.24 -12.76
N ARG A 148 -12.79 3.41 -11.43
CA ARG A 148 -13.54 4.52 -10.81
C ARG A 148 -12.83 5.87 -10.93
N LEU A 149 -11.51 5.89 -10.95
CA LEU A 149 -10.71 7.11 -11.06
C LEU A 149 -10.32 7.46 -12.52
N ALA A 150 -10.53 6.56 -13.49
CA ALA A 150 -10.29 6.83 -14.90
C ALA A 150 -10.94 8.14 -15.43
N PRO A 151 -12.18 8.51 -15.05
CA PRO A 151 -12.77 9.78 -15.47
C PRO A 151 -11.99 11.01 -15.00
N ILE A 152 -11.36 10.94 -13.82
CA ILE A 152 -10.54 12.04 -13.28
C ILE A 152 -9.34 12.27 -14.19
N ARG A 153 -8.63 11.21 -14.57
CA ARG A 153 -7.51 11.27 -15.51
C ARG A 153 -7.92 11.91 -16.84
N MET A 154 -9.06 11.51 -17.40
CA MET A 154 -9.54 12.01 -18.69
C MET A 154 -9.97 13.48 -18.66
N ASN A 155 -10.66 13.91 -17.60
CA ASN A 155 -11.09 15.31 -17.47
C ASN A 155 -9.90 16.26 -17.35
N ILE A 156 -8.79 15.80 -16.78
CA ILE A 156 -7.56 16.59 -16.65
C ILE A 156 -6.87 16.76 -18.00
N LEU A 157 -6.78 15.70 -18.82
CA LEU A 157 -6.23 15.80 -20.18
C LEU A 157 -7.05 16.79 -21.02
N LYS A 158 -8.38 16.74 -20.95
CA LYS A 158 -9.26 17.66 -21.68
C LYS A 158 -9.02 19.13 -21.29
N ARG A 159 -8.88 19.44 -19.99
CA ARG A 159 -8.60 20.81 -19.53
C ARG A 159 -7.25 21.34 -20.02
N LYS A 160 -6.21 20.47 -20.06
CA LYS A 160 -4.90 20.86 -20.61
C LYS A 160 -4.95 21.11 -22.11
N LEU A 161 -5.61 20.22 -22.86
CA LEU A 161 -5.81 20.39 -24.29
C LEU A 161 -6.61 21.65 -24.61
N ALA A 162 -7.64 21.98 -23.82
CA ALA A 162 -8.40 23.22 -23.99
C ALA A 162 -7.53 24.47 -23.77
N LYS A 163 -6.71 24.51 -22.70
CA LYS A 163 -5.77 25.62 -22.47
C LYS A 163 -4.74 25.75 -23.59
N PHE A 164 -4.23 24.62 -24.09
CA PHE A 164 -3.29 24.61 -25.20
C PHE A 164 -3.94 25.10 -26.50
N ALA A 165 -5.18 24.68 -26.78
CA ALA A 165 -5.95 25.17 -27.91
C ALA A 165 -6.19 26.69 -27.84
N ILE A 166 -6.50 27.24 -26.65
CA ILE A 166 -6.62 28.70 -26.45
C ILE A 166 -5.29 29.41 -26.73
N LEU A 167 -4.16 28.85 -26.28
CA LEU A 167 -2.84 29.44 -26.51
C LEU A 167 -2.44 29.40 -28.00
N ILE A 168 -2.75 28.30 -28.71
CA ILE A 168 -2.57 28.22 -30.17
C ILE A 168 -3.44 29.26 -30.87
N MET A 169 -4.73 29.37 -30.51
CA MET A 169 -5.63 30.37 -31.10
C MET A 169 -5.12 31.80 -30.87
N ALA A 170 -4.57 32.11 -29.68
CA ALA A 170 -3.96 33.40 -29.41
C ALA A 170 -2.72 33.66 -30.28
N LEU A 171 -1.85 32.67 -30.45
CA LEU A 171 -0.67 32.77 -31.33
C LEU A 171 -1.06 32.97 -32.80
N VAL A 172 -2.08 32.24 -33.28
CA VAL A 172 -2.61 32.41 -34.64
C VAL A 172 -3.19 33.81 -34.81
N MET A 173 -3.94 34.33 -33.84
CA MET A 173 -4.47 35.69 -33.88
C MET A 173 -3.35 36.74 -33.96
N VAL A 174 -2.33 36.63 -33.10
CA VAL A 174 -1.18 37.55 -33.11
C VAL A 174 -0.43 37.48 -34.44
N SER A 175 -0.19 36.27 -34.96
CA SER A 175 0.46 36.08 -36.27
C SER A 175 -0.35 36.71 -37.41
N SER A 176 -1.68 36.54 -37.40
CA SER A 176 -2.56 37.17 -38.40
C SER A 176 -2.58 38.69 -38.31
N ILE A 177 -2.50 39.28 -37.11
CA ILE A 177 -2.40 40.73 -36.91
C ILE A 177 -1.05 41.24 -37.44
N ILE A 178 0.06 40.55 -37.14
CA ILE A 178 1.39 40.91 -37.66
C ILE A 178 1.40 40.85 -39.19
N LEU A 179 0.81 39.81 -39.79
CA LEU A 179 0.72 39.69 -41.25
C LEU A 179 -0.11 40.83 -41.86
N LEU A 180 -1.19 41.25 -41.19
CA LEU A 180 -2.02 42.39 -41.64
C LEU A 180 -1.23 43.71 -41.64
N ILE A 181 -0.36 43.93 -40.64
CA ILE A 181 0.49 45.12 -40.54
C ILE A 181 1.61 45.12 -41.59
N LEU A 182 2.15 43.94 -41.93
CA LEU A 182 3.26 43.79 -42.88
C LEU A 182 2.82 43.76 -44.36
N LEU A 183 1.52 43.64 -44.64
CA LEU A 183 1.02 43.75 -46.01
C LEU A 183 1.21 45.20 -46.49
N PRO A 184 2.04 45.45 -47.51
CA PRO A 184 2.28 46.81 -48.01
C PRO A 184 0.95 47.37 -48.49
N GLY A 185 0.51 48.47 -47.87
CA GLY A 185 -0.67 49.20 -48.28
C GLY A 185 -0.55 49.50 -49.77
N SER A 186 -1.44 48.92 -50.57
CA SER A 186 -1.53 49.19 -52.00
C SER A 186 -1.84 50.67 -52.16
N ALA A 187 -0.80 51.45 -52.46
CA ALA A 187 -0.87 52.86 -52.71
C ALA A 187 -1.83 53.11 -53.88
N THR A 188 -2.95 53.78 -53.60
CA THR A 188 -3.72 54.48 -54.62
C THR A 188 -2.91 55.70 -55.08
N PRO A 189 -2.69 55.89 -56.39
CA PRO A 189 -1.98 57.06 -56.89
C PRO A 189 -2.95 58.23 -56.97
N ASN A 190 -2.72 59.31 -56.21
CA ASN A 190 -2.89 60.65 -56.77
C ASN A 190 -2.22 61.79 -55.97
N ASP A 191 -1.54 62.63 -56.76
CA ASP A 191 -1.24 64.06 -56.64
C ASP A 191 -0.46 64.65 -55.45
N ARG A 192 0.80 65.01 -55.77
CA ARG A 192 1.34 66.39 -55.83
C ARG A 192 0.70 67.43 -54.89
N ASN A 193 1.46 67.94 -53.92
CA ASN A 193 2.20 69.21 -54.03
C ASN A 193 2.84 69.66 -52.70
N ASP A 194 3.98 70.35 -52.87
CA ASP A 194 4.54 71.45 -52.08
C ASP A 194 5.24 71.21 -50.73
N LEU A 195 6.58 71.28 -50.80
CA LEU A 195 7.46 72.23 -50.10
C LEU A 195 6.92 72.85 -48.80
N GLU A 196 7.58 72.61 -47.65
CA GLU A 196 8.21 73.68 -46.87
C GLU A 196 9.16 73.14 -45.78
N SER A 197 10.25 73.89 -45.58
CA SER A 197 11.44 73.63 -44.77
C SER A 197 11.40 74.27 -43.38
N ALA A 198 11.94 73.61 -42.34
CA ALA A 198 12.78 74.25 -41.29
C ALA A 198 13.38 73.22 -40.29
N PRO A 199 14.53 73.53 -39.62
CA PRO A 199 15.38 72.58 -38.89
C PRO A 199 15.38 72.76 -37.36
N LEU A 200 15.88 71.77 -36.59
CA LEU A 200 16.34 71.87 -35.17
C LEU A 200 17.03 70.54 -34.73
N PRO A 201 17.78 70.47 -33.61
CA PRO A 201 19.23 70.25 -33.65
C PRO A 201 19.73 68.96 -32.96
N SER A 202 21.03 68.75 -33.11
CA SER A 202 21.91 67.73 -32.55
C SER A 202 21.82 67.47 -31.03
N ALA A 203 21.93 66.20 -30.62
CA ALA A 203 22.63 65.79 -29.39
C ALA A 203 23.04 64.30 -29.40
N THR A 204 24.35 64.12 -29.52
CA THR A 204 25.28 63.11 -28.98
C THR A 204 24.79 62.12 -27.90
N SER A 205 25.08 60.81 -28.08
CA SER A 205 26.04 60.04 -27.25
C SER A 205 25.90 58.51 -27.46
N SER A 206 27.00 57.87 -27.86
CA SER A 206 27.20 56.41 -27.86
C SER A 206 28.03 56.01 -26.64
N PRO A 207 27.80 54.83 -26.01
CA PRO A 207 28.64 54.31 -24.94
C PRO A 207 29.81 53.45 -25.47
N PRO A 208 30.84 53.18 -24.64
CA PRO A 208 32.17 52.80 -25.09
C PRO A 208 32.33 51.30 -25.33
N GLU A 209 33.21 51.00 -26.28
CA GLU A 209 33.77 49.69 -26.60
C GLU A 209 34.94 49.40 -25.64
N VAL A 210 34.90 48.26 -24.94
CA VAL A 210 35.98 47.80 -24.06
C VAL A 210 36.64 46.60 -24.69
N ASP A 211 37.91 46.77 -25.03
CA ASP A 211 38.86 45.77 -25.52
C ASP A 211 39.32 44.86 -24.37
N TYR A 212 39.24 43.54 -24.56
CA TYR A 212 39.81 42.52 -23.69
C TYR A 212 40.68 41.57 -24.54
N SER A 213 41.96 41.92 -24.69
CA SER A 213 42.99 40.95 -25.06
C SER A 213 43.70 40.46 -23.79
N GLY A 214 43.41 39.22 -23.40
CA GLY A 214 44.02 38.53 -22.27
C GLY A 214 44.49 37.14 -22.70
N THR A 215 45.81 36.99 -22.81
CA THR A 215 46.53 35.78 -23.19
C THR A 215 46.38 34.70 -22.10
N LEU A 216 45.86 33.51 -22.45
CA LEU A 216 45.79 32.36 -21.56
C LEU A 216 47.13 31.58 -21.55
N THR A 217 47.77 31.52 -20.38
CA THR A 217 48.88 30.62 -20.06
C THR A 217 48.34 29.25 -19.61
N ALA A 218 48.86 28.18 -20.20
CA ALA A 218 48.52 26.80 -19.84
C ALA A 218 49.16 26.37 -18.50
N ILE A 219 48.41 25.63 -17.68
CA ILE A 219 48.83 24.97 -16.42
C ILE A 219 48.71 23.43 -16.64
N PRO A 220 49.62 22.59 -16.08
CA PRO A 220 49.91 21.27 -16.62
C PRO A 220 48.97 20.15 -16.16
N LEU A 221 48.95 19.12 -16.99
CA LEU A 221 48.11 17.93 -17.01
C LEU A 221 48.43 16.89 -15.90
N THR A 222 48.66 17.30 -14.65
CA THR A 222 49.11 16.38 -13.58
C THR A 222 48.01 15.89 -12.64
N VAL A 223 46.87 16.57 -12.54
CA VAL A 223 45.79 16.19 -11.59
C VAL A 223 44.94 15.00 -12.09
N ALA A 224 44.84 14.79 -13.40
CA ALA A 224 44.05 13.71 -13.97
C ALA A 224 44.72 12.32 -13.85
N ALA A 225 46.06 12.28 -13.77
CA ALA A 225 46.82 11.03 -13.67
C ALA A 225 46.75 10.44 -12.25
N ASP A 226 46.81 11.29 -11.22
CA ASP A 226 46.74 10.84 -9.82
C ASP A 226 45.37 10.26 -9.47
N LEU A 227 44.29 10.87 -9.99
CA LEU A 227 42.92 10.39 -9.75
C LEU A 227 42.63 9.05 -10.46
N ALA A 228 43.21 8.84 -11.65
CA ALA A 228 43.11 7.56 -12.36
C ALA A 228 43.89 6.46 -11.65
N SER A 229 45.04 6.78 -11.04
CA SER A 229 45.82 5.84 -10.24
C SER A 229 45.07 5.39 -8.98
N GLU A 230 44.44 6.33 -8.26
CA GLU A 230 43.70 6.06 -7.02
C GLU A 230 42.45 5.20 -7.24
N LEU A 231 41.73 5.43 -8.36
CA LEU A 231 40.60 4.61 -8.77
C LEU A 231 41.02 3.18 -9.18
N THR A 232 42.20 3.04 -9.78
CA THR A 232 42.72 1.73 -10.21
C THR A 232 43.20 0.90 -9.02
N GLU A 233 43.87 1.50 -8.03
CA GLU A 233 44.25 0.81 -6.78
C GLU A 233 43.04 0.38 -5.96
N THR A 234 42.00 1.24 -5.89
CA THR A 234 40.76 0.92 -5.17
C THR A 234 40.02 -0.26 -5.82
N ALA A 235 39.93 -0.28 -7.16
CA ALA A 235 39.31 -1.38 -7.89
C ALA A 235 40.07 -2.71 -7.75
N VAL A 236 41.40 -2.68 -7.74
CA VAL A 236 42.25 -3.88 -7.56
C VAL A 236 42.18 -4.41 -6.12
N SER A 237 42.12 -3.54 -5.11
CA SER A 237 41.93 -3.90 -3.69
C SER A 237 40.58 -4.59 -3.44
N ILE A 238 39.50 -4.05 -4.00
CA ILE A 238 38.15 -4.64 -3.87
C ILE A 238 38.09 -6.00 -4.57
N THR A 239 38.68 -6.13 -5.77
CA THR A 239 38.65 -7.37 -6.56
C THR A 239 39.48 -8.49 -5.92
N SER A 240 40.63 -8.16 -5.30
CA SER A 240 41.48 -9.15 -4.63
C SER A 240 40.89 -9.66 -3.31
N THR A 241 40.14 -8.82 -2.60
CA THR A 241 39.44 -9.21 -1.36
C THR A 241 38.21 -10.09 -1.64
N TYR A 242 37.62 -9.99 -2.85
CA TYR A 242 36.35 -10.66 -3.20
C TYR A 242 36.50 -12.07 -3.79
N ASN A 243 37.69 -12.45 -4.27
CA ASN A 243 37.93 -13.75 -4.91
C ASN A 243 38.13 -14.92 -3.93
N ALA A 244 37.89 -14.72 -2.63
CA ALA A 244 37.91 -15.78 -1.63
C ALA A 244 36.50 -15.96 -1.03
N ASN A 245 35.72 -16.86 -1.65
CA ASN A 245 34.40 -17.35 -1.22
C ASN A 245 33.23 -16.36 -1.33
N THR A 246 32.28 -16.58 -2.26
CA THR A 246 30.80 -16.72 -2.01
C THR A 246 29.91 -16.54 -3.26
N THR A 247 28.62 -16.85 -3.05
CA THR A 247 27.43 -17.08 -3.89
C THR A 247 26.81 -15.86 -4.60
N SER A 248 25.80 -16.10 -5.45
CA SER A 248 25.19 -15.13 -6.40
C SER A 248 24.64 -13.82 -5.82
N THR A 249 24.20 -13.77 -4.56
CA THR A 249 23.75 -12.53 -3.90
C THR A 249 24.88 -11.51 -3.77
N ALA A 250 26.12 -11.98 -3.66
CA ALA A 250 27.31 -11.15 -3.53
C ALA A 250 27.60 -10.38 -4.84
N GLN A 251 27.18 -10.87 -6.01
CA GLN A 251 27.42 -10.17 -7.28
C GLN A 251 26.53 -8.94 -7.48
N SER A 252 25.29 -8.93 -6.96
CA SER A 252 24.42 -7.74 -7.04
C SER A 252 24.90 -6.63 -6.11
N ASP A 253 25.43 -6.99 -4.94
CA ASP A 253 25.91 -6.03 -3.95
C ASP A 253 27.18 -5.33 -4.44
N LEU A 254 28.07 -6.06 -5.13
CA LEU A 254 29.27 -5.48 -5.76
C LEU A 254 28.91 -4.50 -6.89
N GLY A 255 27.92 -4.84 -7.73
CA GLY A 255 27.43 -3.93 -8.77
C GLY A 255 26.86 -2.63 -8.21
N THR A 256 26.17 -2.72 -7.07
CA THR A 256 25.59 -1.56 -6.37
C THR A 256 26.67 -0.70 -5.71
N LEU A 257 27.69 -1.33 -5.09
CA LEU A 257 28.80 -0.61 -4.47
C LEU A 257 29.67 0.15 -5.49
N LEU A 258 29.95 -0.47 -6.63
CA LEU A 258 30.72 0.15 -7.72
C LEU A 258 29.95 1.32 -8.37
N ALA A 259 28.63 1.18 -8.53
CA ALA A 259 27.77 2.28 -8.99
C ALA A 259 27.77 3.46 -8.00
N GLN A 260 27.66 3.19 -6.70
CA GLN A 260 27.67 4.23 -5.68
C GLN A 260 29.03 4.94 -5.59
N SER A 261 30.14 4.19 -5.62
CA SER A 261 31.49 4.77 -5.62
C SER A 261 31.75 5.66 -6.85
N SER A 262 31.21 5.29 -8.00
CA SER A 262 31.31 6.07 -9.24
C SER A 262 30.53 7.38 -9.16
N ILE A 263 29.34 7.35 -8.54
CA ILE A 263 28.51 8.53 -8.28
C ILE A 263 29.20 9.48 -7.29
N ASP A 264 29.79 8.94 -6.22
CA ASP A 264 30.47 9.75 -5.19
C ASP A 264 31.79 10.37 -5.71
N ALA A 265 32.48 9.70 -6.64
CA ALA A 265 33.62 10.29 -7.35
C ALA A 265 33.19 11.43 -8.29
N ALA A 266 32.11 11.24 -9.05
CA ALA A 266 31.57 12.28 -9.94
C ALA A 266 31.08 13.51 -9.15
N ASN A 267 30.43 13.30 -8.01
CA ASN A 267 29.95 14.38 -7.14
C ASN A 267 31.11 15.16 -6.49
N ARG A 268 32.20 14.49 -6.08
CA ARG A 268 33.39 15.17 -5.55
C ARG A 268 34.07 16.04 -6.61
N PHE A 269 34.18 15.54 -7.83
CA PHE A 269 34.70 16.33 -8.95
C PHE A 269 33.83 17.56 -9.25
N TYR A 270 32.51 17.40 -9.25
CA TYR A 270 31.56 18.49 -9.46
C TYR A 270 31.65 19.58 -8.38
N MET A 271 31.85 19.19 -7.12
CA MET A 271 31.93 20.11 -5.97
C MET A 271 33.26 20.88 -5.88
N GLN A 272 34.33 20.40 -6.52
CA GLN A 272 35.65 21.05 -6.50
C GLN A 272 35.91 21.94 -7.74
N SER A 273 35.06 21.88 -8.76
CA SER A 273 35.16 22.73 -9.94
C SER A 273 34.46 24.07 -9.73
N THR A 274 35.21 25.17 -9.70
CA THR A 274 34.63 26.54 -9.63
C THR A 274 34.19 27.08 -10.99
N ASP A 275 34.37 26.34 -12.07
CA ASP A 275 33.99 26.74 -13.42
C ASP A 275 33.07 25.71 -14.10
N THR A 276 31.78 26.04 -14.16
CA THR A 276 30.71 25.21 -14.73
C THR A 276 30.89 24.91 -16.22
N ALA A 277 31.66 25.71 -16.97
CA ALA A 277 31.88 25.48 -18.40
C ALA A 277 32.89 24.35 -18.68
N GLN A 278 33.89 24.18 -17.80
CA GLN A 278 34.94 23.17 -17.98
C GLN A 278 34.48 21.76 -17.57
N ALA A 279 33.62 21.66 -16.55
CA ALA A 279 33.00 20.40 -16.14
C ALA A 279 32.10 19.78 -17.23
N GLN A 280 31.43 20.62 -18.03
CA GLN A 280 30.58 20.19 -19.14
C GLN A 280 31.41 19.69 -20.34
N GLN A 281 32.62 20.22 -20.54
CA GLN A 281 33.47 19.89 -21.69
C GLN A 281 34.25 18.58 -21.47
N THR A 282 34.63 18.26 -20.23
CA THR A 282 35.26 16.96 -19.89
C THR A 282 34.27 15.80 -19.96
N LEU A 283 32.99 16.03 -19.62
CA LEU A 283 31.93 15.03 -19.76
C LEU A 283 31.65 14.61 -21.21
N ASN A 284 32.06 15.44 -22.17
CA ASN A 284 31.90 15.18 -23.61
C ASN A 284 33.12 14.47 -24.25
N SER A 285 34.12 14.06 -23.46
CA SER A 285 35.21 13.24 -24.00
C SER A 285 34.69 11.81 -24.28
N GLU A 286 34.55 11.50 -25.57
CA GLU A 286 33.76 10.39 -26.10
C GLU A 286 34.16 8.99 -25.59
N ASN A 287 35.35 8.81 -25.01
CA ASN A 287 35.83 7.47 -24.66
C ASN A 287 35.30 6.91 -23.32
N THR A 288 34.89 7.75 -22.37
CA THR A 288 34.39 7.27 -21.06
C THR A 288 32.88 6.99 -21.09
N ALA A 289 32.13 7.80 -21.84
CA ALA A 289 30.70 7.59 -22.07
C ALA A 289 30.46 6.34 -22.94
N ILE A 290 31.30 6.07 -23.93
CA ILE A 290 31.18 4.87 -24.78
C ILE A 290 31.47 3.59 -23.96
N ALA A 291 32.46 3.60 -23.07
CA ALA A 291 32.76 2.44 -22.21
C ALA A 291 31.61 2.13 -21.23
N LEU A 292 31.05 3.15 -20.57
CA LEU A 292 29.92 2.99 -19.65
C LEU A 292 28.62 2.61 -20.37
N THR A 293 28.38 3.17 -21.56
CA THR A 293 27.21 2.81 -22.37
C THR A 293 27.33 1.37 -22.90
N THR A 294 28.52 0.93 -23.27
CA THR A 294 28.76 -0.45 -23.72
C THR A 294 28.50 -1.45 -22.59
N ILE A 295 29.03 -1.21 -21.39
CA ILE A 295 28.81 -2.06 -20.21
C ILE A 295 27.32 -2.08 -19.81
N TYR A 296 26.64 -0.92 -19.83
CA TYR A 296 25.21 -0.83 -19.54
C TYR A 296 24.36 -1.58 -20.58
N THR A 297 24.69 -1.47 -21.87
CA THR A 297 23.96 -2.14 -22.95
C THR A 297 24.18 -3.65 -22.94
N GLN A 298 25.39 -4.10 -22.60
CA GLN A 298 25.72 -5.52 -22.48
C GLN A 298 25.00 -6.19 -21.29
N ASN A 299 24.87 -5.48 -20.17
CA ASN A 299 24.08 -5.94 -19.01
C ASN A 299 22.56 -5.93 -19.28
N GLN A 300 22.05 -4.94 -20.02
CA GLN A 300 20.65 -4.92 -20.44
C GLN A 300 20.30 -6.07 -21.40
N GLN A 301 21.22 -6.46 -22.30
CA GLN A 301 21.00 -7.60 -23.18
C GLN A 301 20.96 -8.95 -22.43
N GLN A 302 21.76 -9.13 -21.37
CA GLN A 302 21.67 -10.33 -20.52
C GLN A 302 20.35 -10.38 -19.72
N ILE A 303 19.87 -9.24 -19.21
CA ILE A 303 18.59 -9.16 -18.50
C ILE A 303 17.42 -9.48 -19.45
N TYR A 304 17.42 -8.92 -20.66
CA TYR A 304 16.40 -9.19 -21.68
C TYR A 304 16.38 -10.65 -22.17
N GLN A 305 17.53 -11.31 -22.26
CA GLN A 305 17.59 -12.74 -22.62
C GLN A 305 17.04 -13.65 -21.51
N THR A 306 17.09 -13.20 -20.26
CA THR A 306 16.56 -13.96 -19.11
C THR A 306 15.04 -13.77 -18.97
N GLU A 307 14.52 -12.57 -19.25
CA GLU A 307 13.08 -12.28 -19.22
C GLU A 307 12.32 -12.87 -20.44
N THR A 308 12.94 -12.92 -21.61
CA THR A 308 12.33 -13.53 -22.80
C THR A 308 12.20 -15.05 -22.70
N ALA A 309 13.11 -15.73 -21.99
CA ALA A 309 12.98 -17.14 -21.67
C ALA A 309 11.76 -17.43 -20.75
N TYR A 310 11.43 -16.50 -19.84
CA TYR A 310 10.28 -16.62 -18.93
C TYR A 310 8.94 -16.26 -19.59
N ALA A 311 8.96 -15.33 -20.55
CA ALA A 311 7.77 -14.94 -21.32
C ALA A 311 7.29 -16.01 -22.33
N ILE A 312 8.21 -16.84 -22.86
CA ILE A 312 7.89 -17.92 -23.80
C ILE A 312 7.14 -19.07 -23.09
N ASP A 313 7.48 -19.39 -21.84
CA ASP A 313 6.77 -20.41 -21.05
C ASP A 313 5.37 -19.96 -20.58
N SER A 314 5.20 -18.66 -20.30
CA SER A 314 3.89 -18.06 -19.96
C SER A 314 2.91 -18.00 -21.14
N TRP A 315 3.43 -17.84 -22.37
CA TRP A 315 2.61 -17.82 -23.58
C TRP A 315 2.13 -19.22 -24.00
N ALA A 316 2.94 -20.26 -23.73
CA ALA A 316 2.58 -21.66 -23.97
C ALA A 316 1.45 -22.17 -23.05
N MET A 317 1.27 -21.58 -21.86
CA MET A 317 0.14 -21.91 -20.97
C MET A 317 -1.18 -21.23 -21.37
N ASN A 318 -1.14 -20.03 -21.98
CA ASN A 318 -2.34 -19.26 -22.32
C ASN A 318 -2.98 -19.64 -23.68
N SER A 319 -2.23 -20.22 -24.62
CA SER A 319 -2.76 -20.66 -25.91
C SER A 319 -3.66 -21.91 -25.81
N ASN A 320 -3.48 -22.72 -24.77
CA ASN A 320 -4.33 -23.90 -24.50
C ASN A 320 -5.71 -23.52 -23.91
N LEU A 321 -5.84 -22.36 -23.25
CA LEU A 321 -7.11 -21.89 -22.68
C LEU A 321 -8.01 -21.19 -23.73
N ALA A 322 -7.40 -20.56 -24.74
CA ALA A 322 -8.12 -19.95 -25.86
C ALA A 322 -8.71 -20.98 -26.83
N THR A 323 -8.07 -22.14 -26.97
CA THR A 323 -8.53 -23.22 -27.86
C THR A 323 -9.73 -23.99 -27.26
N GLN A 324 -9.88 -24.04 -25.93
CA GLN A 324 -11.06 -24.62 -25.29
C GLN A 324 -12.31 -23.75 -25.38
N ARG A 325 -12.19 -22.41 -25.40
CA ARG A 325 -13.35 -21.50 -25.48
C ARG A 325 -13.90 -21.27 -26.89
N ALA A 326 -13.15 -21.64 -27.93
CA ALA A 326 -13.63 -21.56 -29.30
C ALA A 326 -14.57 -22.72 -29.70
N LEU A 327 -14.65 -23.79 -28.89
CA LEU A 327 -15.54 -24.94 -29.16
C LEU A 327 -16.95 -24.81 -28.55
N GLU A 328 -17.18 -23.86 -27.62
CA GLU A 328 -18.48 -23.71 -26.94
C GLU A 328 -19.41 -22.66 -27.56
N ILE A 329 -18.91 -21.81 -28.47
CA ILE A 329 -19.70 -20.70 -29.09
C ILE A 329 -20.20 -21.08 -30.50
N GLY A 330 -20.04 -22.35 -30.88
CA GLY A 330 -20.30 -22.85 -32.23
C GLY A 330 -21.63 -23.58 -32.43
N LEU A 331 -22.70 -23.30 -31.70
CA LEU A 331 -24.03 -23.86 -32.01
C LEU A 331 -25.17 -22.88 -31.71
N THR A 332 -26.08 -22.79 -32.69
CA THR A 332 -27.45 -22.20 -32.69
C THR A 332 -27.66 -20.81 -33.34
N MET A 333 -27.81 -20.82 -34.67
CA MET A 333 -28.92 -20.16 -35.37
C MET A 333 -29.69 -21.29 -36.06
N THR A 334 -31.02 -21.39 -36.07
CA THR A 334 -31.98 -20.51 -36.75
C THR A 334 -33.39 -21.00 -36.40
N ALA A 335 -34.34 -20.11 -36.09
CA ALA A 335 -35.76 -20.33 -36.42
C ALA A 335 -36.53 -19.01 -36.40
N LEU A 336 -37.42 -18.88 -37.37
CA LEU A 336 -38.06 -17.66 -37.84
C LEU A 336 -39.32 -17.27 -37.03
N TYR A 337 -39.64 -16.01 -37.24
CA TYR A 337 -40.78 -15.18 -36.87
C TYR A 337 -42.18 -15.79 -37.11
N ASP A 338 -43.12 -15.56 -36.19
CA ASP A 338 -44.58 -15.50 -36.42
C ASP A 338 -45.23 -14.57 -35.35
N PRO A 339 -46.02 -13.53 -35.70
CA PRO A 339 -46.63 -12.64 -34.72
C PRO A 339 -48.15 -12.82 -34.64
N THR A 340 -48.66 -13.40 -33.56
CA THR A 340 -50.02 -13.10 -33.09
C THR A 340 -50.15 -13.39 -31.60
N GLU A 341 -50.50 -12.40 -30.78
CA GLU A 341 -51.62 -12.43 -29.82
C GLU A 341 -51.60 -11.28 -28.78
N THR A 342 -52.71 -10.52 -28.79
CA THR A 342 -53.59 -10.00 -27.72
C THR A 342 -53.05 -9.73 -26.29
N PRO A 343 -53.39 -8.58 -25.66
CA PRO A 343 -52.84 -8.18 -24.36
C PRO A 343 -53.48 -8.91 -23.17
N THR A 344 -52.65 -9.44 -22.27
CA THR A 344 -53.07 -10.01 -20.97
C THR A 344 -52.79 -9.02 -19.84
N ALA A 345 -53.79 -8.84 -18.97
CA ALA A 345 -53.81 -7.88 -17.87
C ALA A 345 -52.79 -8.17 -16.76
N THR A 346 -52.14 -7.10 -16.28
CA THR A 346 -51.21 -7.07 -15.15
C THR A 346 -51.94 -7.40 -13.83
N ARG A 347 -51.56 -8.50 -13.17
CA ARG A 347 -51.93 -8.78 -11.78
C ARG A 347 -51.00 -8.06 -10.81
N THR A 348 -51.58 -7.21 -9.97
CA THR A 348 -50.96 -6.63 -8.79
C THR A 348 -50.62 -7.74 -7.78
N SER A 349 -49.37 -7.83 -7.35
CA SER A 349 -48.93 -8.78 -6.31
C SER A 349 -49.44 -8.36 -4.93
N SER A 350 -50.09 -9.31 -4.25
CA SER A 350 -50.55 -9.23 -2.86
C SER A 350 -49.35 -9.24 -1.90
N PRO A 351 -49.35 -8.45 -0.81
CA PRO A 351 -48.25 -8.45 0.16
C PRO A 351 -48.13 -9.81 0.86
N THR A 352 -46.90 -10.33 0.93
CA THR A 352 -46.50 -11.53 1.66
C THR A 352 -46.78 -11.33 3.16
N PRO A 353 -47.40 -12.30 3.87
CA PRO A 353 -47.71 -12.16 5.28
C PRO A 353 -46.43 -12.05 6.13
N THR A 354 -46.38 -11.08 7.02
CA THR A 354 -45.35 -10.92 8.04
C THR A 354 -45.50 -12.05 9.07
N GLU A 355 -44.55 -12.98 9.09
CA GLU A 355 -44.51 -14.03 10.12
C GLU A 355 -44.34 -13.38 11.50
N THR A 356 -45.25 -13.74 12.42
CA THR A 356 -45.23 -13.27 13.80
C THR A 356 -44.52 -14.34 14.64
N PHE A 357 -43.30 -14.06 15.07
CA PHE A 357 -42.53 -14.95 15.94
C PHE A 357 -43.06 -14.86 17.38
N THR A 358 -43.40 -16.00 17.97
CA THR A 358 -43.75 -16.09 19.40
C THR A 358 -42.51 -16.57 20.16
N PRO A 359 -41.82 -15.71 20.94
CA PRO A 359 -40.58 -16.10 21.58
C PRO A 359 -40.82 -17.04 22.77
N THR A 360 -40.23 -18.22 22.72
CA THR A 360 -40.02 -19.07 23.91
C THR A 360 -38.70 -18.63 24.53
N SER A 361 -38.71 -17.80 25.58
CA SER A 361 -37.46 -17.31 26.19
C SER A 361 -36.98 -18.21 27.32
N ASN A 362 -35.73 -18.65 27.22
CA ASN A 362 -34.96 -19.15 28.34
C ASN A 362 -34.01 -18.04 28.77
N ASN A 363 -34.24 -17.50 29.97
CA ASN A 363 -33.45 -16.40 30.51
C ASN A 363 -32.10 -16.97 30.99
N VAL A 364 -31.06 -16.81 30.18
CA VAL A 364 -29.72 -17.33 30.46
C VAL A 364 -28.74 -16.17 30.34
N GLN A 365 -28.37 -15.59 31.48
CA GLN A 365 -27.27 -14.62 31.54
C GLN A 365 -25.94 -15.37 31.54
N ARG A 366 -25.21 -15.31 30.43
CA ARG A 366 -23.86 -15.90 30.29
C ARG A 366 -22.99 -15.07 29.36
N THR A 367 -21.68 -15.11 29.57
CA THR A 367 -20.70 -14.51 28.66
C THR A 367 -20.37 -15.48 27.53
N MET A 368 -20.30 -15.00 26.29
CA MET A 368 -19.83 -15.77 25.14
C MET A 368 -18.84 -14.95 24.30
N TRP A 369 -18.05 -15.64 23.47
CA TRP A 369 -17.08 -15.02 22.58
C TRP A 369 -17.49 -15.19 21.12
N VAL A 370 -17.18 -14.18 20.32
CA VAL A 370 -17.40 -14.24 18.87
C VAL A 370 -16.39 -15.20 18.25
N ASN A 371 -16.88 -16.34 17.78
CA ASN A 371 -16.07 -17.39 17.17
C ASN A 371 -16.23 -17.40 15.65
N TYR A 372 -15.14 -17.78 14.98
CA TYR A 372 -15.10 -18.23 13.59
C TYR A 372 -16.04 -17.53 12.61
N ILE A 373 -15.56 -16.46 11.97
CA ILE A 373 -16.27 -15.79 10.89
C ILE A 373 -15.54 -16.10 9.57
N ARG A 374 -16.20 -16.79 8.63
CA ARG A 374 -15.62 -17.13 7.32
C ARG A 374 -15.59 -15.95 6.34
N THR A 375 -16.23 -14.84 6.67
CA THR A 375 -16.42 -13.71 5.76
C THR A 375 -15.60 -12.51 6.22
N GLU A 376 -14.68 -12.03 5.39
CA GLU A 376 -13.98 -10.78 5.67
C GLU A 376 -14.93 -9.57 5.57
N PRO A 377 -14.82 -8.58 6.47
CA PRO A 377 -13.96 -8.58 7.66
C PRO A 377 -14.53 -9.51 8.75
N TYR A 378 -13.67 -10.27 9.45
CA TYR A 378 -13.96 -11.25 10.51
C TYR A 378 -14.78 -10.68 11.69
N ARG A 379 -16.01 -10.27 11.44
CA ARG A 379 -16.94 -9.64 12.40
C ARG A 379 -18.31 -10.32 12.37
N ALA A 380 -18.91 -10.53 13.54
CA ALA A 380 -20.28 -10.96 13.66
C ALA A 380 -21.20 -9.74 13.73
N ASN A 381 -22.21 -9.68 12.86
CA ASN A 381 -23.19 -8.60 12.85
C ASN A 381 -24.17 -8.76 14.01
N ILE A 382 -24.39 -7.69 14.76
CA ILE A 382 -25.47 -7.56 15.73
C ILE A 382 -26.66 -6.93 15.03
N ARG A 383 -27.81 -7.61 15.08
CA ARG A 383 -28.99 -7.23 14.31
C ARG A 383 -30.14 -6.78 15.22
N ALA A 384 -31.04 -5.99 14.67
CA ALA A 384 -32.23 -5.50 15.38
C ALA A 384 -33.24 -6.61 15.71
N HIS A 385 -33.27 -7.67 14.90
CA HIS A 385 -34.14 -8.83 15.04
C HIS A 385 -33.35 -10.12 14.76
N PRO A 386 -33.83 -11.29 15.21
CA PRO A 386 -33.16 -12.59 14.98
C PRO A 386 -33.40 -13.11 13.55
N LEU A 387 -33.11 -12.26 12.56
CA LEU A 387 -33.24 -12.52 11.12
C LEU A 387 -31.97 -12.00 10.43
N THR A 388 -31.43 -12.73 9.47
CA THR A 388 -30.27 -12.31 8.67
C THR A 388 -30.55 -11.11 7.77
N SER A 389 -31.82 -10.82 7.49
CA SER A 389 -32.27 -9.65 6.74
C SER A 389 -32.46 -8.40 7.61
N ALA A 390 -32.49 -8.54 8.94
CA ALA A 390 -32.73 -7.42 9.83
C ALA A 390 -31.59 -6.40 9.83
N ASP A 391 -31.93 -5.14 10.11
CA ASP A 391 -30.98 -4.04 10.17
C ASP A 391 -29.80 -4.36 11.09
N ARG A 392 -28.59 -4.05 10.62
CA ARG A 392 -27.37 -4.18 11.40
C ARG A 392 -27.27 -3.00 12.36
N LEU A 393 -27.35 -3.29 13.65
CA LEU A 393 -27.12 -2.31 14.72
C LEU A 393 -25.63 -2.07 14.94
N ASP A 394 -24.83 -3.14 14.94
CA ASP A 394 -23.41 -3.09 15.23
C ASP A 394 -22.69 -4.33 14.65
N SER A 395 -21.38 -4.41 14.86
CA SER A 395 -20.57 -5.59 14.58
C SER A 395 -19.52 -5.77 15.68
N VAL A 396 -19.28 -7.03 16.06
CA VAL A 396 -18.26 -7.41 17.05
C VAL A 396 -17.17 -8.22 16.37
N ALA A 397 -15.91 -7.92 16.69
CA ALA A 397 -14.76 -8.59 16.08
C ALA A 397 -14.59 -10.02 16.61
N GLN A 398 -13.94 -10.89 15.83
CA GLN A 398 -13.54 -12.20 16.32
C GLN A 398 -12.73 -12.07 17.62
N GLY A 399 -13.08 -12.88 18.62
CA GLY A 399 -12.46 -12.85 19.96
C GLY A 399 -13.06 -11.81 20.91
N GLU A 400 -13.89 -10.89 20.43
CA GLU A 400 -14.58 -9.92 21.30
C GLU A 400 -15.63 -10.62 22.17
N GLU A 401 -15.73 -10.17 23.42
CA GLU A 401 -16.65 -10.69 24.44
C GLU A 401 -18.03 -10.04 24.31
N VAL A 402 -19.09 -10.84 24.42
CA VAL A 402 -20.48 -10.35 24.46
C VAL A 402 -21.23 -11.00 25.61
N SER A 403 -22.08 -10.20 26.29
CA SER A 403 -22.97 -10.70 27.34
C SER A 403 -24.26 -11.21 26.71
N VAL A 404 -24.53 -12.51 26.75
CA VAL A 404 -25.80 -13.09 26.33
C VAL A 404 -26.85 -12.81 27.41
N ILE A 405 -27.96 -12.20 26.99
CA ILE A 405 -29.12 -11.89 27.82
C ILE A 405 -30.09 -13.08 27.82
N GLN A 406 -30.41 -13.59 26.63
CA GLN A 406 -31.33 -14.70 26.45
C GLN A 406 -31.14 -15.39 25.09
N GLU A 407 -31.65 -16.61 25.00
CA GLU A 407 -31.73 -17.40 23.77
C GLU A 407 -33.14 -17.27 23.18
N ILE A 408 -33.23 -17.01 21.87
CA ILE A 408 -34.49 -16.81 21.13
C ILE A 408 -34.42 -17.58 19.81
N GLU A 409 -35.55 -18.18 19.39
CA GLU A 409 -35.69 -18.75 18.05
C GLU A 409 -35.90 -17.66 16.99
N GLY A 410 -35.20 -17.78 15.86
CA GLY A 410 -35.29 -16.88 14.72
C GLY A 410 -35.07 -17.59 13.39
N GLU A 411 -34.62 -16.85 12.38
CA GLU A 411 -34.35 -17.42 11.05
C GLU A 411 -33.31 -18.54 11.15
N SER A 412 -33.60 -19.66 10.47
CA SER A 412 -32.68 -20.80 10.42
C SER A 412 -31.44 -20.48 9.58
N VAL A 413 -30.27 -20.47 10.21
CA VAL A 413 -28.97 -20.32 9.53
C VAL A 413 -28.10 -21.52 9.86
N SER A 414 -27.55 -22.18 8.84
CA SER A 414 -26.68 -23.35 9.02
C SER A 414 -27.29 -24.47 9.89
N ASN A 415 -28.58 -24.76 9.68
CA ASN A 415 -29.36 -25.77 10.43
C ASN A 415 -29.59 -25.47 11.92
N SER A 416 -29.45 -24.21 12.34
CA SER A 416 -29.81 -23.73 13.68
C SER A 416 -30.80 -22.58 13.56
N THR A 417 -31.86 -22.60 14.37
CA THR A 417 -32.80 -21.48 14.57
C THR A 417 -32.43 -20.62 15.78
N VAL A 418 -31.34 -20.95 16.46
CA VAL A 418 -30.96 -20.33 17.73
C VAL A 418 -30.25 -19.00 17.48
N TRP A 419 -30.79 -17.94 18.08
CA TRP A 419 -30.17 -16.62 18.15
C TRP A 419 -29.98 -16.22 19.61
N TYR A 420 -28.89 -15.51 19.87
CA TYR A 420 -28.62 -14.92 21.18
C TYR A 420 -28.93 -13.44 21.14
N GLN A 421 -29.78 -12.99 22.06
CA GLN A 421 -29.86 -11.57 22.37
C GLN A 421 -28.64 -11.22 23.21
N VAL A 422 -27.77 -10.37 22.69
CA VAL A 422 -26.50 -10.00 23.32
C VAL A 422 -26.48 -8.52 23.70
N ARG A 423 -25.67 -8.19 24.70
CA ARG A 423 -25.23 -6.83 25.03
C ARG A 423 -23.73 -6.74 24.82
N THR A 424 -23.29 -5.76 24.05
CA THR A 424 -21.86 -5.48 23.84
C THR A 424 -21.28 -4.64 24.98
N ASN A 425 -19.95 -4.56 25.03
CA ASN A 425 -19.18 -3.59 25.83
C ASN A 425 -19.59 -2.13 25.58
N ARG A 426 -20.18 -1.83 24.41
CA ARG A 426 -20.70 -0.53 24.00
C ARG A 426 -22.17 -0.33 24.38
N GLU A 427 -22.73 -1.19 25.24
CA GLU A 427 -24.13 -1.17 25.69
C GLU A 427 -25.17 -1.33 24.56
N ILE A 428 -24.76 -1.84 23.39
CA ILE A 428 -25.68 -2.13 22.28
C ILE A 428 -26.33 -3.49 22.52
N VAL A 429 -27.67 -3.50 22.51
CA VAL A 429 -28.47 -4.72 22.64
C VAL A 429 -29.03 -5.12 21.29
N GLY A 430 -28.73 -6.33 20.83
CA GLY A 430 -29.25 -6.88 19.59
C GLY A 430 -29.09 -8.39 19.49
N PHE A 431 -29.19 -8.94 18.29
CA PHE A 431 -29.22 -10.38 18.04
C PHE A 431 -28.01 -10.84 17.23
N ILE A 432 -27.34 -11.89 17.70
CA ILE A 432 -26.28 -12.61 16.98
C ILE A 432 -26.70 -14.08 16.83
N HIS A 433 -26.55 -14.66 15.64
CA HIS A 433 -26.87 -16.06 15.40
C HIS A 433 -25.89 -16.99 16.16
N SER A 434 -26.40 -18.10 16.70
CA SER A 434 -25.62 -19.00 17.57
C SER A 434 -24.35 -19.55 16.93
N SER A 435 -24.34 -19.76 15.62
CA SER A 435 -23.17 -20.27 14.88
C SER A 435 -21.96 -19.33 14.91
N LEU A 436 -22.13 -18.09 15.36
CA LEU A 436 -21.08 -17.07 15.43
C LEU A 436 -20.57 -16.84 16.86
N LEU A 437 -21.19 -17.48 17.86
CA LEU A 437 -20.75 -17.39 19.26
C LEU A 437 -20.30 -18.77 19.75
N SER A 438 -19.31 -18.77 20.65
CA SER A 438 -18.87 -19.96 21.36
C SER A 438 -18.88 -19.70 22.85
N GLU A 439 -19.32 -20.69 23.64
CA GLU A 439 -19.20 -20.68 25.10
C GLU A 439 -17.75 -20.95 25.55
N TYR A 440 -16.84 -21.29 24.63
CA TYR A 440 -15.46 -21.55 24.99
C TYR A 440 -14.72 -20.26 25.33
N PRO A 441 -14.05 -20.20 26.49
CA PRO A 441 -13.24 -19.05 26.85
C PRO A 441 -12.16 -18.84 25.78
N VAL A 442 -11.92 -17.57 25.40
CA VAL A 442 -10.57 -17.15 24.97
C VAL A 442 -9.62 -17.86 25.91
N PRO A 443 -8.64 -18.65 25.43
CA PRO A 443 -7.81 -19.45 26.31
C PRO A 443 -7.15 -18.52 27.32
N THR A 444 -7.76 -18.42 28.51
CA THR A 444 -7.04 -18.16 29.73
C THR A 444 -5.94 -19.19 29.67
N LEU A 445 -4.67 -18.76 29.67
CA LEU A 445 -3.50 -19.64 29.81
C LEU A 445 -3.93 -20.84 30.64
N ALA A 446 -4.17 -21.98 29.99
CA ALA A 446 -4.74 -23.10 30.67
C ALA A 446 -3.79 -23.38 31.82
N ALA A 447 -4.27 -23.26 33.05
CA ALA A 447 -3.67 -24.03 34.13
C ALA A 447 -3.65 -25.44 33.56
N SER A 448 -2.44 -25.92 33.27
CA SER A 448 -2.22 -27.17 32.57
C SER A 448 -3.18 -28.19 33.16
N ASN A 449 -3.93 -28.89 32.32
CA ASN A 449 -4.45 -30.19 32.73
C ASN A 449 -3.24 -30.94 33.30
N THR A 450 -3.19 -31.05 34.63
CA THR A 450 -2.20 -31.83 35.36
C THR A 450 -2.56 -33.29 35.17
N SER A 451 -2.53 -33.73 33.91
CA SER A 451 -2.24 -35.11 33.57
C SER A 451 -0.85 -35.39 34.10
N ALA A 452 -0.70 -36.53 34.78
CA ALA A 452 0.52 -36.94 35.45
C ALA A 452 1.77 -36.56 34.65
N VAL A 453 2.68 -35.85 35.30
CA VAL A 453 3.94 -35.36 34.74
C VAL A 453 4.79 -36.56 34.31
N SER A 454 4.68 -36.94 33.05
CA SER A 454 5.58 -37.91 32.43
C SER A 454 6.90 -37.19 32.11
N PRO A 455 8.07 -37.81 32.36
CA PRO A 455 9.34 -37.29 31.88
C PRO A 455 9.27 -37.01 30.38
N CYS A 456 10.03 -36.01 29.92
CA CYS A 456 10.11 -35.60 28.51
C CYS A 456 10.04 -36.82 27.58
N THR A 457 8.93 -36.94 26.86
CA THR A 457 8.69 -38.01 25.89
C THR A 457 8.78 -37.38 24.51
N SER A 458 9.55 -38.01 23.63
CA SER A 458 9.66 -37.60 22.22
C SER A 458 8.27 -37.54 21.57
N GLY A 459 8.06 -36.56 20.69
CA GLY A 459 6.76 -36.32 20.11
C GLY A 459 6.80 -35.39 18.91
N SER A 460 5.62 -35.09 18.37
CA SER A 460 5.47 -34.16 17.25
C SER A 460 4.17 -33.35 17.33
N MET A 461 4.16 -32.19 16.67
CA MET A 461 2.98 -31.35 16.46
C MET A 461 2.98 -30.82 15.03
N ASN A 462 1.86 -30.99 14.33
CA ASN A 462 1.67 -30.55 12.96
C ASN A 462 0.57 -29.50 12.89
N GLY A 463 0.74 -28.47 12.07
CA GLY A 463 -0.28 -27.45 11.87
C GLY A 463 -0.11 -26.67 10.57
N THR A 464 -0.97 -25.68 10.39
CA THR A 464 -0.88 -24.73 9.27
C THR A 464 -0.69 -23.32 9.84
N ALA A 465 -0.02 -22.43 9.11
CA ALA A 465 0.13 -21.04 9.52
C ALA A 465 -1.24 -20.33 9.64
N ALA A 466 -2.20 -20.67 8.78
CA ALA A 466 -3.59 -20.26 8.95
C ALA A 466 -4.20 -20.78 10.26
N GLY A 467 -3.83 -21.98 10.71
CA GLY A 467 -4.22 -22.53 12.00
C GLY A 467 -3.63 -21.75 13.19
N LEU A 468 -2.47 -21.09 13.03
CA LEU A 468 -1.90 -20.24 14.08
C LEU A 468 -2.79 -19.03 14.40
N PHE A 469 -3.64 -18.57 13.47
CA PHE A 469 -4.64 -17.53 13.76
C PHE A 469 -5.58 -17.89 14.91
N GLN A 470 -5.97 -19.16 15.01
CA GLN A 470 -6.86 -19.63 16.07
C GLN A 470 -6.21 -19.55 17.45
N TYR A 471 -4.90 -19.31 17.50
CA TYR A 471 -4.12 -19.25 18.72
C TYR A 471 -3.28 -17.97 18.81
N GLU A 472 -3.81 -16.83 18.32
CA GLU A 472 -3.13 -15.52 18.41
C GLU A 472 -1.71 -15.51 17.80
N GLY A 473 -1.52 -16.30 16.72
CA GLY A 473 -0.22 -16.46 16.06
C GLY A 473 0.73 -17.44 16.77
N LYS A 474 0.26 -18.16 17.80
CA LYS A 474 1.09 -19.00 18.66
C LYS A 474 0.45 -20.35 18.97
N ARG A 475 1.03 -21.46 18.53
CA ARG A 475 0.58 -22.78 19.00
C ARG A 475 1.62 -23.40 19.91
N SER A 476 1.18 -23.97 21.03
CA SER A 476 2.10 -24.48 22.04
C SER A 476 1.85 -25.90 22.52
N GLN A 477 2.93 -26.58 22.91
CA GLN A 477 2.93 -27.87 23.60
C GLN A 477 3.78 -27.78 24.87
N SER A 478 3.21 -28.14 26.04
CA SER A 478 3.95 -28.20 27.30
C SER A 478 4.75 -29.51 27.40
N ILE A 479 5.97 -29.42 27.93
CA ILE A 479 6.90 -30.53 28.13
C ILE A 479 7.58 -30.34 29.49
N VAL A 480 7.83 -31.42 30.23
CA VAL A 480 8.61 -31.36 31.48
C VAL A 480 10.02 -31.86 31.23
N LEU A 481 11.00 -31.00 31.49
CA LEU A 481 12.43 -31.34 31.40
C LEU A 481 13.00 -31.48 32.81
N THR A 482 13.85 -32.49 33.01
CA THR A 482 14.67 -32.64 34.22
C THR A 482 16.02 -31.95 34.00
N ALA A 483 16.57 -31.32 35.05
CA ALA A 483 17.91 -30.73 34.98
C ALA A 483 18.94 -31.72 34.41
N GLY A 484 19.76 -31.27 33.45
CA GLY A 484 20.77 -32.05 32.75
C GLY A 484 20.25 -32.90 31.58
N ARG A 485 18.94 -32.96 31.32
CA ARG A 485 18.39 -33.62 30.12
C ARG A 485 18.40 -32.68 28.92
N SER A 486 18.73 -33.23 27.75
CA SER A 486 18.66 -32.52 26.47
C SER A 486 17.33 -32.73 25.78
N ILE A 487 16.84 -31.71 25.08
CA ILE A 487 15.79 -31.81 24.08
C ILE A 487 16.33 -31.31 22.74
N GLN A 488 16.16 -32.09 21.68
CA GLN A 488 16.40 -31.68 20.31
C GLN A 488 15.07 -31.40 19.63
N VAL A 489 14.90 -30.23 19.03
CA VAL A 489 13.66 -29.79 18.39
C VAL A 489 13.95 -29.48 16.93
N THR A 490 13.12 -30.00 16.03
CA THR A 490 13.20 -29.79 14.59
C THR A 490 11.88 -29.23 14.09
N LEU A 491 11.93 -28.09 13.39
CA LEU A 491 10.83 -27.46 12.68
C LEU A 491 11.05 -27.62 11.18
N SER A 492 10.10 -28.26 10.50
CA SER A 492 10.04 -28.35 9.04
C SER A 492 8.85 -27.55 8.53
N VAL A 493 9.08 -26.69 7.54
CA VAL A 493 8.05 -25.88 6.89
C VAL A 493 7.94 -26.31 5.43
N SER A 494 6.71 -26.46 4.93
CA SER A 494 6.42 -26.82 3.54
C SER A 494 5.38 -25.88 2.95
N ASN A 495 5.50 -25.60 1.64
CA ASN A 495 4.67 -24.64 0.91
C ASN A 495 4.73 -23.18 1.43
N ALA A 496 5.78 -22.78 2.17
CA ALA A 496 5.91 -21.37 2.59
C ALA A 496 6.36 -20.49 1.42
N ILE A 497 5.81 -19.28 1.36
CA ILE A 497 6.10 -18.28 0.34
C ILE A 497 7.02 -17.23 0.98
N VAL A 498 8.22 -17.02 0.42
CA VAL A 498 9.14 -15.96 0.86
C VAL A 498 8.45 -14.59 0.68
N PRO A 499 8.52 -13.67 1.66
CA PRO A 499 9.37 -13.65 2.86
C PRO A 499 8.72 -14.22 4.14
N TYR A 500 7.56 -14.87 4.04
CA TYR A 500 6.79 -15.31 5.21
C TYR A 500 7.28 -16.66 5.74
N GLY A 501 7.25 -16.82 7.06
CA GLY A 501 7.77 -18.02 7.72
C GLY A 501 7.28 -18.23 9.14
N VAL A 502 7.66 -19.39 9.67
CA VAL A 502 7.37 -19.82 11.05
C VAL A 502 8.68 -20.07 11.78
N GLY A 503 8.74 -19.68 13.04
CA GLY A 503 9.80 -20.04 13.97
C GLY A 503 9.26 -20.90 15.10
N ILE A 504 10.15 -21.51 15.86
CA ILE A 504 9.81 -22.22 17.10
C ILE A 504 10.72 -21.77 18.23
N ALA A 505 10.14 -21.58 19.41
CA ALA A 505 10.85 -21.29 20.65
C ALA A 505 10.53 -22.33 21.73
N LEU A 506 11.53 -22.67 22.54
CA LEU A 506 11.33 -23.33 23.83
C LEU A 506 11.29 -22.23 24.90
N VAL A 507 10.18 -22.15 25.60
CA VAL A 507 9.89 -21.10 26.59
C VAL A 507 9.86 -21.71 27.99
N ASN A 508 10.55 -21.10 28.95
CA ASN A 508 10.52 -21.55 30.35
C ASN A 508 9.27 -21.07 31.11
N ALA A 509 9.14 -21.45 32.38
CA ALA A 509 8.02 -21.06 33.24
C ALA A 509 7.93 -19.53 33.49
N GLN A 510 9.01 -18.78 33.25
CA GLN A 510 9.06 -17.32 33.34
C GLN A 510 8.75 -16.63 32.00
N ASN A 511 8.18 -17.35 31.02
CA ASN A 511 7.90 -16.85 29.67
C ASN A 511 9.14 -16.30 28.93
N THR A 512 10.34 -16.80 29.25
CA THR A 512 11.58 -16.43 28.56
C THR A 512 11.96 -17.53 27.56
N ASP A 513 12.32 -17.13 26.34
CA ASP A 513 12.84 -18.04 25.33
C ASP A 513 14.23 -18.53 25.76
N VAL A 514 14.37 -19.83 26.02
CA VAL A 514 15.64 -20.45 26.41
C VAL A 514 16.38 -21.08 25.23
N ALA A 515 15.67 -21.33 24.13
CA ALA A 515 16.21 -21.73 22.83
C ALA A 515 15.18 -21.42 21.74
N SER A 516 15.61 -21.11 20.52
CA SER A 516 14.71 -20.89 19.38
C SER A 516 15.42 -21.17 18.06
N THR A 517 14.63 -21.30 16.99
CA THR A 517 15.13 -21.21 15.60
C THR A 517 14.88 -19.81 15.06
N ASP A 518 15.68 -19.43 14.05
CA ASP A 518 15.29 -18.32 13.16
C ASP A 518 13.96 -18.63 12.47
N VAL A 519 13.32 -17.58 11.94
CA VAL A 519 12.10 -17.72 11.14
C VAL A 519 12.44 -18.47 9.84
N VAL A 520 11.84 -19.64 9.68
CA VAL A 520 12.03 -20.53 8.55
C VAL A 520 11.09 -20.09 7.42
N THR A 521 11.67 -19.61 6.32
CA THR A 521 10.94 -19.21 5.10
C THR A 521 11.16 -20.22 3.99
N GLY A 522 10.18 -20.36 3.08
CA GLY A 522 10.25 -21.36 2.02
C GLY A 522 10.16 -22.80 2.52
N GLU A 523 10.52 -23.76 1.65
CA GLU A 523 10.62 -25.17 2.03
C GLU A 523 11.95 -25.44 2.70
N SER A 524 11.99 -25.27 4.01
CA SER A 524 13.22 -25.45 4.78
C SER A 524 12.96 -26.07 6.15
N THR A 525 14.03 -26.57 6.76
CA THR A 525 14.02 -27.19 8.07
C THR A 525 15.05 -26.50 8.95
N SER A 526 14.71 -26.25 10.20
CA SER A 526 15.60 -25.68 11.22
C SER A 526 15.48 -26.46 12.52
N SER A 527 16.55 -26.49 13.31
CA SER A 527 16.57 -27.26 14.56
C SER A 527 17.46 -26.61 15.62
N PHE A 528 17.13 -26.83 16.89
CA PHE A 528 18.01 -26.49 18.02
C PHE A 528 18.09 -27.65 19.02
N THR A 529 19.13 -27.64 19.85
CA THR A 529 19.27 -28.54 21.01
C THR A 529 19.41 -27.71 22.27
N TYR A 530 18.70 -28.08 23.33
CA TYR A 530 18.73 -27.38 24.63
C TYR A 530 18.93 -28.39 25.76
N ILE A 531 19.85 -28.08 26.69
CA ILE A 531 20.06 -28.85 27.93
C ILE A 531 19.43 -28.06 29.08
N ALA A 532 18.46 -28.67 29.77
CA ALA A 532 17.74 -27.99 30.84
C ALA A 532 18.66 -27.71 32.05
N SER A 533 18.76 -26.44 32.44
CA SER A 533 19.53 -26.02 33.62
C SER A 533 18.78 -26.28 34.93
N SER A 534 17.45 -26.44 34.87
CA SER A 534 16.60 -26.71 36.02
C SER A 534 15.45 -27.65 35.65
N THR A 535 14.95 -28.40 36.63
CA THR A 535 13.77 -29.25 36.43
C THR A 535 12.53 -28.37 36.42
N GLY A 536 11.70 -28.46 35.38
CA GLY A 536 10.51 -27.62 35.27
C GLY A 536 9.66 -27.88 34.04
N VAL A 537 8.54 -27.15 33.95
CA VAL A 537 7.67 -27.14 32.78
C VAL A 537 8.21 -26.12 31.78
N TYR A 538 8.39 -26.57 30.55
CA TYR A 538 8.74 -25.76 29.39
C TYR A 538 7.59 -25.83 28.38
N ARG A 539 7.58 -24.88 27.45
CA ARG A 539 6.58 -24.79 26.39
C ARG A 539 7.28 -24.67 25.05
N LEU A 540 7.08 -25.64 24.16
CA LEU A 540 7.39 -25.46 22.74
C LEU A 540 6.32 -24.55 22.15
N GLU A 541 6.70 -23.42 21.58
CA GLU A 541 5.81 -22.41 21.04
C GLU A 541 6.19 -22.13 19.58
N VAL A 542 5.31 -22.53 18.67
CA VAL A 542 5.40 -22.21 17.24
C VAL A 542 4.83 -20.82 17.03
N ARG A 543 5.61 -19.93 16.40
CA ARG A 543 5.26 -18.53 16.13
C ARG A 543 5.38 -18.27 14.64
N GLY A 544 4.50 -17.47 14.05
CA GLY A 544 4.64 -17.10 12.65
C GLY A 544 3.59 -16.10 12.19
N GLU A 545 3.79 -15.58 10.98
CA GLU A 545 2.80 -14.72 10.36
C GLU A 545 1.66 -15.55 9.79
N SER A 546 0.48 -15.32 10.34
CA SER A 546 -0.67 -16.20 10.17
C SER A 546 -1.36 -16.04 8.81
N ARG A 547 -1.14 -14.91 8.10
CA ARG A 547 -1.83 -14.51 6.85
C ARG A 547 -1.65 -15.43 5.64
N HIS A 548 -0.86 -16.50 5.75
CA HIS A 548 -0.52 -17.36 4.63
C HIS A 548 -0.79 -18.83 4.95
N THR A 549 -1.04 -19.61 3.89
CA THR A 549 -1.42 -21.02 3.98
C THR A 549 -0.21 -21.90 3.71
N TYR A 550 0.66 -22.07 4.71
CA TYR A 550 1.74 -23.05 4.65
C TYR A 550 1.68 -24.02 5.83
N ASN A 551 2.26 -25.20 5.66
CA ASN A 551 2.20 -26.27 6.64
C ASN A 551 3.50 -26.31 7.43
N TYR A 552 3.42 -26.59 8.72
CA TYR A 552 4.58 -26.83 9.56
C TYR A 552 4.43 -28.15 10.31
N SER A 553 5.57 -28.80 10.51
CA SER A 553 5.73 -29.99 11.34
C SER A 553 6.85 -29.72 12.33
N VAL A 554 6.58 -29.92 13.60
CA VAL A 554 7.57 -29.84 14.67
C VAL A 554 7.71 -31.23 15.27
N SER A 555 8.93 -31.71 15.40
CA SER A 555 9.25 -32.93 16.13
C SER A 555 10.28 -32.64 17.21
N TRP A 556 10.19 -33.30 18.35
CA TRP A 556 11.21 -33.21 19.39
C TRP A 556 11.61 -34.58 19.91
N ILE A 557 12.88 -34.69 20.30
CA ILE A 557 13.49 -35.88 20.89
C ILE A 557 14.04 -35.51 22.25
N CYS A 558 13.68 -36.30 23.26
CA CYS A 558 14.31 -36.36 24.57
C CYS A 558 14.99 -37.74 24.72
#